data_AF-A0A1J4XVY1-F1
#
_entry.id   AF-A0A1J4XVY1-F1
#
_cell.length_a   1.000
_cell.length_b   1.000
_cell.length_c   1.000
_cell.angle_alpha   90.00
_cell.angle_beta   90.00
_cell.angle_gamma   90.00
#
_symmetry.space_group_name_H-M   'P 1'
#
loop_
_entity.id
_entity.type
_entity.pdbx_description
1 polymer ?
#
loop_
_entity_poly.entity_id
_entity_poly.type
_entity_poly.pdbx_seq_one_letter_code
_entity_poly.pdbx_strand_id
1 'polypeptide(L)'
;MKEAKEVKQDESEAQEGSEERSGNPPEKKFGAGAVSASIWRNEAVRKDGEPVAYYSVSLQRRYKDKEGNWKSGSLRTADLPKAMLVLQKAYEYLVLKGDEPDEDVF
;
A
#
# COMPACT_ATOMS: atom_id res chain seq x y z
N MET A 1 35.10 53.16 19.58
CA MET A 1 34.84 53.44 18.16
C MET A 1 34.80 52.10 17.44
N LYS A 2 33.62 51.77 16.86
CA LYS A 2 33.36 50.89 15.68
C LYS A 2 33.87 49.44 15.76
N GLU A 3 33.22 48.37 15.29
CA GLU A 3 31.94 48.04 14.65
C GLU A 3 31.93 46.50 14.65
N ALA A 4 30.90 45.84 15.20
CA ALA A 4 29.97 44.99 14.45
C ALA A 4 30.50 44.38 13.13
N LYS A 5 30.64 43.04 13.09
CA LYS A 5 30.15 42.27 11.95
C LYS A 5 29.82 40.82 12.32
N GLU A 6 28.52 40.56 12.35
CA GLU A 6 27.86 39.27 12.25
C GLU A 6 28.10 38.70 10.83
N VAL A 7 28.52 37.44 10.74
CA VAL A 7 28.26 36.60 9.56
C VAL A 7 27.83 35.23 10.07
N LYS A 8 26.52 35.02 10.06
CA LYS A 8 25.89 33.71 10.08
C LYS A 8 26.30 32.97 8.81
N GLN A 9 26.81 31.76 8.95
CA GLN A 9 26.79 30.77 7.89
C GLN A 9 25.91 29.62 8.35
N ASP A 10 24.65 29.79 7.99
CA ASP A 10 23.65 28.76 7.81
C ASP A 10 24.04 28.04 6.51
N GLU A 11 24.61 26.84 6.63
CA GLU A 11 24.67 25.90 5.51
C GLU A 11 24.04 24.60 5.98
N SER A 12 22.74 24.54 5.74
CA SER A 12 21.93 23.34 5.71
C SER A 12 22.51 22.38 4.68
N GLU A 13 23.24 21.35 5.13
CA GLU A 13 23.40 20.14 4.34
C GLU A 13 22.03 19.46 4.24
N ALA A 14 21.42 19.65 3.08
CA ALA A 14 20.25 18.89 2.65
C ALA A 14 20.65 17.41 2.61
N GLN A 15 20.15 16.67 3.60
CA GLN A 15 20.18 15.21 3.60
C GLN A 15 19.27 14.71 2.46
N GLU A 16 19.83 14.64 1.26
CA GLU A 16 19.32 13.87 0.14
C GLU A 16 19.56 12.39 0.44
N GLY A 17 18.48 11.71 0.83
CA GLY A 17 18.49 10.30 1.21
C GLY A 17 17.08 9.83 1.46
N SER A 18 16.19 9.96 0.45
CA SER A 18 14.88 9.32 0.53
C SER A 18 15.08 7.81 0.49
N GLU A 19 15.00 7.23 1.68
CA GLU A 19 15.00 5.79 1.97
C GLU A 19 14.19 5.01 0.92
N GLU A 20 14.82 3.98 0.37
CA GLU A 20 14.16 2.92 -0.37
C GLU A 20 12.93 2.46 0.42
N ARG A 21 11.72 2.67 -0.13
CA ARG A 21 10.52 2.08 0.48
C ARG A 21 10.59 0.57 0.29
N SER A 22 11.22 -0.12 1.24
CA SER A 22 11.25 -1.56 1.42
C SER A 22 9.88 -2.13 1.83
N GLY A 23 8.83 -1.72 1.12
CA GLY A 23 7.49 -2.25 1.27
C GLY A 23 7.10 -2.98 0.00
N ASN A 24 6.87 -4.30 0.10
CA ASN A 24 6.28 -5.08 -0.98
C ASN A 24 4.99 -4.40 -1.47
N PRO A 25 4.95 -3.83 -2.69
CA PRO A 25 3.78 -3.10 -3.14
C PRO A 25 2.60 -4.06 -3.32
N PRO A 26 1.34 -3.58 -3.20
CA PRO A 26 0.20 -4.42 -3.50
C PRO A 26 0.23 -4.82 -4.98
N GLU A 27 0.09 -6.12 -5.23
CA GLU A 27 0.08 -6.69 -6.57
C GLU A 27 -1.08 -6.15 -7.42
N LYS A 28 -2.26 -6.01 -6.81
CA LYS A 28 -3.44 -5.47 -7.47
C LYS A 28 -4.29 -4.67 -6.50
N LYS A 29 -4.99 -3.65 -7.00
CA LYS A 29 -5.94 -2.86 -6.23
C LYS A 29 -7.22 -2.61 -7.02
N PHE A 30 -8.36 -2.87 -6.38
CA PHE A 30 -9.69 -2.54 -6.87
C PHE A 30 -10.31 -1.43 -6.03
N GLY A 31 -11.01 -0.48 -6.65
CA GLY A 31 -11.58 0.68 -5.97
C GLY A 31 -12.99 0.99 -6.44
N ALA A 32 -13.85 1.36 -5.50
CA ALA A 32 -15.20 1.84 -5.73
C ALA A 32 -15.47 3.03 -4.79
N GLY A 33 -15.20 4.24 -5.28
CA GLY A 33 -15.32 5.47 -4.50
C GLY A 33 -14.38 5.47 -3.29
N ALA A 34 -14.94 5.59 -2.08
CA ALA A 34 -14.18 5.62 -0.83
C ALA A 34 -13.64 4.25 -0.40
N VAL A 35 -14.08 3.14 -1.00
CA VAL A 35 -13.72 1.77 -0.61
C VAL A 35 -12.73 1.18 -1.61
N SER A 36 -11.71 0.48 -1.15
CA SER A 36 -10.77 -0.26 -1.99
C SER A 36 -10.34 -1.57 -1.37
N ALA A 37 -10.12 -2.58 -2.19
CA ALA A 37 -9.47 -3.84 -1.82
C ALA A 37 -8.08 -3.90 -2.49
N SER A 38 -7.03 -4.16 -1.71
CA SER A 38 -5.67 -4.37 -2.20
C SER A 38 -5.24 -5.82 -1.97
N ILE A 39 -4.64 -6.43 -2.97
CA ILE A 39 -4.11 -7.79 -2.96
C ILE A 39 -2.59 -7.72 -2.80
N TRP A 40 -2.04 -8.57 -1.94
CA TRP A 40 -0.62 -8.63 -1.63
C TRP A 40 -0.13 -10.06 -1.83
N ARG A 41 0.95 -10.24 -2.59
CA ARG A 41 1.65 -11.52 -2.72
C ARG A 41 2.76 -11.55 -1.69
N ASN A 42 2.59 -12.36 -0.64
CA ASN A 42 3.55 -12.48 0.45
C ASN A 42 4.31 -13.80 0.31
N GLU A 43 5.46 -13.87 0.94
CA GLU A 43 6.26 -15.10 1.05
C GLU A 43 6.34 -15.51 2.52
N ALA A 44 6.24 -16.80 2.78
CA ALA A 44 6.47 -17.41 4.07
C ALA A 44 7.41 -18.60 3.91
N VAL A 45 8.10 -18.98 4.98
CA VAL A 45 8.90 -20.21 5.02
C VAL A 45 8.07 -21.27 5.72
N ARG A 46 7.87 -22.41 5.06
CA ARG A 46 7.20 -23.57 5.67
C ARG A 46 8.11 -24.23 6.71
N LYS A 47 7.55 -25.14 7.51
CA LYS A 47 8.30 -25.84 8.57
C LYS A 47 9.43 -26.71 8.03
N ASP A 48 9.36 -27.11 6.77
CA ASP A 48 10.37 -27.88 6.02
C ASP A 48 11.49 -27.00 5.45
N GLY A 49 11.39 -25.67 5.58
CA GLY A 49 12.36 -24.72 5.05
C GLY A 49 12.05 -24.23 3.63
N GLU A 50 11.01 -24.76 2.99
CA GLU A 50 10.64 -24.37 1.63
C GLU A 50 9.88 -23.03 1.62
N PRO A 51 10.21 -22.11 0.69
CA PRO A 51 9.45 -20.88 0.52
C PRO A 51 8.06 -21.19 -0.07
N VAL A 52 7.03 -20.55 0.47
CA VAL A 52 5.65 -20.61 -0.03
C VAL A 52 5.11 -19.21 -0.23
N ALA A 53 4.64 -18.92 -1.44
CA ALA A 53 3.90 -17.69 -1.70
C ALA A 53 2.44 -17.84 -1.27
N TYR A 54 1.86 -16.78 -0.71
CA TYR A 54 0.44 -16.74 -0.38
C TYR A 54 -0.11 -15.32 -0.56
N TYR A 55 -1.40 -15.23 -0.89
CA TYR A 55 -2.07 -13.95 -1.10
C TYR A 55 -2.82 -13.50 0.14
N SER A 56 -2.80 -12.19 0.41
CA SER A 56 -3.67 -11.55 1.39
C SER A 56 -4.43 -10.38 0.76
N VAL A 57 -5.63 -10.10 1.28
CA VAL A 57 -6.49 -9.02 0.77
C VAL A 57 -6.79 -8.05 1.91
N SER A 58 -6.50 -6.77 1.71
CA SER A 58 -6.84 -5.70 2.65
C SER A 58 -7.98 -4.83 2.11
N LEU A 59 -9.06 -4.72 2.87
CA LEU A 59 -10.19 -3.84 2.57
C LEU A 59 -10.06 -2.54 3.36
N GLN A 60 -10.11 -1.39 2.69
CA GLN A 60 -10.00 -0.09 3.32
C GLN A 60 -11.09 0.86 2.82
N ARG A 61 -11.60 1.69 3.74
CA ARG A 61 -12.37 2.88 3.42
C ARG A 61 -11.54 4.12 3.72
N ARG A 62 -11.31 4.98 2.72
CA ARG A 62 -10.56 6.24 2.84
C ARG A 62 -11.49 7.45 2.79
N TYR A 63 -11.22 8.45 3.61
CA TYR A 63 -11.91 9.74 3.58
C TYR A 63 -10.95 10.86 3.96
N LYS A 64 -11.26 12.09 3.54
CA LYS A 64 -10.57 13.28 4.05
C LYS A 64 -11.25 13.74 5.34
N ASP A 65 -10.46 13.99 6.37
CA ASP A 65 -10.95 14.65 7.58
C ASP A 65 -11.11 16.17 7.35
N LYS A 66 -11.51 16.89 8.42
CA LYS A 66 -11.74 18.34 8.36
C LYS A 66 -10.47 19.14 8.06
N GLU A 67 -9.30 18.57 8.34
CA GLU A 67 -7.98 19.17 8.10
C GLU A 67 -7.47 18.83 6.69
N GLY A 68 -8.22 18.04 5.91
CA GLY A 68 -7.85 17.61 4.57
C GLY A 68 -6.96 16.37 4.52
N ASN A 69 -6.65 15.77 5.68
CA ASN A 69 -5.79 14.61 5.77
C ASN A 69 -6.56 13.33 5.41
N TRP A 70 -5.93 12.44 4.65
CA TRP A 70 -6.53 11.15 4.30
C TRP A 70 -6.46 10.17 5.47
N LYS A 71 -7.61 9.75 5.98
CA LYS A 71 -7.74 8.75 7.04
C LYS A 71 -8.41 7.48 6.53
N SER A 72 -8.17 6.36 7.21
CA SER A 72 -8.98 5.15 7.09
C SER A 72 -10.08 5.17 8.15
N GLY A 73 -11.20 4.50 7.90
CA GLY A 73 -12.27 4.37 8.90
C GLY A 73 -13.17 3.18 8.67
N SER A 74 -14.11 2.97 9.58
CA SER A 74 -15.08 1.89 9.52
C SER A 74 -16.03 2.04 8.32
N LEU A 75 -16.49 0.90 7.81
CA LEU A 75 -17.50 0.84 6.75
C LEU A 75 -18.85 1.40 7.23
N ARG A 76 -19.56 2.09 6.34
CA ARG A 76 -20.95 2.52 6.54
C ARG A 76 -21.89 1.66 5.69
N THR A 77 -23.19 1.72 5.93
CA THR A 77 -24.19 0.96 5.16
C THR A 77 -24.09 1.20 3.65
N ALA A 78 -23.83 2.45 3.22
CA ALA A 78 -23.65 2.80 1.81
C ALA A 78 -22.33 2.29 1.20
N ASP A 79 -21.37 1.88 2.03
CA ASP A 79 -20.08 1.33 1.60
C ASP A 79 -20.18 -0.18 1.38
N LEU A 80 -21.18 -0.86 1.97
CA LEU A 80 -21.35 -2.32 1.87
C LEU A 80 -21.46 -2.84 0.43
N PRO A 81 -22.33 -2.30 -0.45
CA PRO A 81 -22.39 -2.78 -1.84
C PRO A 81 -21.07 -2.54 -2.59
N LYS A 82 -20.35 -1.47 -2.25
CA LYS A 82 -19.03 -1.16 -2.84
C LYS A 82 -17.96 -2.13 -2.35
N ALA A 83 -17.98 -2.46 -1.06
CA ALA A 83 -17.12 -3.46 -0.44
C ALA A 83 -17.33 -4.84 -1.08
N MET A 84 -18.59 -5.26 -1.26
CA MET A 84 -18.92 -6.50 -1.96
C MET A 84 -18.35 -6.53 -3.38
N LEU A 85 -18.54 -5.45 -4.15
CA LEU A 85 -18.02 -5.35 -5.51
C LEU A 85 -16.49 -5.47 -5.58
N VAL A 86 -15.75 -4.73 -4.75
CA VAL A 86 -14.29 -4.78 -4.79
C VAL A 86 -13.74 -6.11 -4.27
N LEU A 87 -14.40 -6.75 -3.30
CA LEU A 87 -14.04 -8.08 -2.83
C LEU A 87 -14.33 -9.16 -3.88
N GLN A 88 -15.46 -9.07 -4.58
CA GLN A 88 -15.78 -9.98 -5.67
C GLN A 88 -14.74 -9.88 -6.79
N LYS A 89 -14.31 -8.66 -7.15
CA LYS A 89 -13.23 -8.45 -8.12
C LYS A 89 -11.88 -8.96 -7.64
N ALA A 90 -11.59 -8.84 -6.35
CA ALA A 90 -10.37 -9.41 -5.78
C ALA A 90 -10.39 -10.96 -5.84
N TYR A 91 -11.52 -11.57 -5.51
CA TYR A 91 -11.70 -13.02 -5.63
C TYR A 91 -11.58 -13.50 -7.07
N GLU A 92 -12.28 -12.85 -8.00
CA GLU A 92 -12.20 -13.14 -9.44
C GLU A 92 -10.75 -13.09 -9.94
N TYR A 93 -9.99 -12.05 -9.56
CA TYR A 93 -8.59 -11.94 -9.91
C TYR A 93 -7.75 -13.10 -9.36
N LEU A 94 -7.89 -13.44 -8.07
CA LEU A 94 -7.09 -14.50 -7.44
C LEU A 94 -7.39 -15.88 -8.02
N VAL A 95 -8.67 -16.18 -8.29
CA VAL A 95 -9.08 -17.48 -8.79
C VAL A 95 -8.76 -17.65 -10.27
N LEU A 96 -8.99 -16.62 -11.09
CA LEU A 96 -8.70 -16.71 -12.53
C LEU A 96 -7.20 -16.61 -12.84
N LYS A 97 -6.41 -15.90 -12.00
CA LYS A 97 -4.95 -15.88 -12.13
C LYS A 97 -4.31 -17.23 -11.80
N GLY A 98 -4.92 -18.03 -10.92
CA GLY A 98 -4.40 -19.32 -10.49
C GLY A 98 -4.30 -20.41 -11.58
N ASP A 99 -4.80 -20.13 -12.79
CA ASP A 99 -4.71 -21.01 -13.97
C ASP A 99 -3.59 -20.63 -14.96
N GLU A 100 -2.89 -19.50 -14.76
CA GLU A 100 -1.68 -19.20 -15.54
C GLU A 100 -0.49 -19.86 -14.84
N PRO A 101 0.13 -20.93 -15.41
CA PRO A 101 1.38 -21.45 -14.87
C PRO A 101 2.40 -20.31 -14.89
N ASP A 102 3.14 -20.12 -13.79
CA ASP A 102 4.24 -19.15 -13.74
C ASP A 102 5.21 -19.46 -14.89
N GLU A 103 5.12 -18.73 -16.00
CA GLU A 103 5.88 -18.97 -17.26
C GLU A 103 7.40 -18.73 -17.10
N ASP A 104 7.85 -18.31 -15.92
CA ASP A 104 9.25 -17.95 -15.63
C ASP A 104 10.05 -19.09 -14.96
N VAL A 105 9.63 -20.35 -15.11
CA VAL A 105 10.40 -21.54 -14.68
C VAL A 105 10.82 -22.38 -15.88
N PHE A 106 11.67 -21.83 -16.75
CA PHE A 106 12.45 -22.60 -17.74
C PHE A 106 13.89 -22.09 -17.86
#